data_AF-A0A2K8XAP2-F1
#
_entry.id   AF-A0A2K8XAP2-F1
#
_cell.length_a   1.000
_cell.length_b   1.000
_cell.length_c   1.000
_cell.angle_alpha   90.00
_cell.angle_beta   90.00
_cell.angle_gamma   90.00
#
_symmetry.space_group_name_H-M   'P 1'
#
loop_
_entity.id
_entity.type
_entity.pdbx_description
1 polymer ?
#
loop_
_entity_poly.entity_id
_entity_poly.type
_entity_poly.pdbx_seq_one_letter_code
_entity_poly.pdbx_strand_id
1 'polypeptide(L)'
;MTTYKTFLVTGLLLSILACNNAETKKATSTQNVSVTDSLNLGIELNAGQKWKVNEQMRPFIITSEQLLIDFQKDANGDYKILATELKENNNKLIASCTMKGESHDALHLWLHPHLELVSELQKSSTSEDAVVIIDKLNRSFQTFGNYFQ
;
A
#
# COMPACT_ATOMS: atom_id res chain seq x y z
N MET A 1 -25.00 -78.27 -5.04
CA MET A 1 -23.74 -78.87 -4.57
C MET A 1 -22.65 -78.45 -5.55
N THR A 2 -21.50 -77.85 -5.20
CA THR A 2 -20.92 -77.35 -3.91
C THR A 2 -19.66 -76.54 -4.33
N THR A 3 -19.29 -75.32 -3.87
CA THR A 3 -19.83 -74.37 -2.86
C THR A 3 -19.33 -72.95 -3.20
N TYR A 4 -19.98 -71.89 -2.67
CA TYR A 4 -19.46 -70.51 -2.69
C TYR A 4 -18.65 -70.23 -1.41
N LYS A 5 -17.46 -69.61 -1.54
CA LYS A 5 -16.66 -69.10 -0.42
C LYS A 5 -16.23 -67.66 -0.69
N THR A 6 -16.92 -66.73 -0.02
CA THR A 6 -16.49 -65.35 0.21
C THR A 6 -15.28 -65.27 1.14
N PHE A 7 -14.36 -64.35 0.84
CA PHE A 7 -13.72 -63.38 1.76
C PHE A 7 -13.14 -62.26 0.83
N LEU A 8 -13.58 -60.99 0.83
CA LEU A 8 -13.40 -59.93 1.85
C LEU A 8 -11.91 -59.80 2.26
N VAL A 9 -11.21 -58.66 2.11
CA VAL A 9 -11.51 -57.32 2.67
C VAL A 9 -10.69 -56.18 1.98
N THR A 10 -11.35 -55.05 1.67
CA THR A 10 -10.90 -53.62 1.46
C THR A 10 -9.60 -53.20 0.73
N GLY A 11 -9.72 -52.10 -0.04
CA GLY A 11 -8.62 -51.18 -0.40
C GLY A 11 -9.00 -50.29 -1.60
N LEU A 12 -9.62 -49.11 -1.50
CA LEU A 12 -9.21 -47.80 -0.92
C LEU A 12 -8.74 -46.80 -2.01
N LEU A 13 -9.54 -45.74 -2.17
CA LEU A 13 -9.32 -44.43 -2.83
C LEU A 13 -8.90 -44.34 -4.32
N LEU A 14 -9.60 -43.43 -5.01
CA LEU A 14 -9.16 -42.84 -6.28
C LEU A 14 -7.90 -41.99 -6.04
N SER A 15 -6.85 -42.26 -6.81
CA SER A 15 -5.63 -41.44 -6.84
C SER A 15 -5.64 -40.51 -8.05
N ILE A 16 -5.89 -39.23 -7.75
CA ILE A 16 -5.47 -38.00 -8.43
C ILE A 16 -4.78 -38.09 -9.80
N LEU A 17 -5.34 -37.31 -10.74
CA LEU A 17 -4.64 -36.82 -11.93
C LEU A 17 -3.42 -35.97 -11.50
N ALA A 18 -2.23 -36.34 -11.99
CA ALA A 18 -1.03 -35.51 -11.91
C ALA A 18 -0.61 -35.11 -13.34
N CYS A 19 -0.47 -33.81 -13.59
CA CYS A 19 -0.17 -33.29 -14.92
C CYS A 19 1.29 -33.53 -15.33
N ASN A 20 1.47 -33.71 -16.64
CA ASN A 20 2.77 -33.83 -17.29
C ASN A 20 3.57 -32.51 -17.19
N ASN A 21 4.90 -32.58 -17.16
CA ASN A 21 5.78 -31.42 -17.01
C ASN A 21 6.96 -31.46 -18.00
N ALA A 22 7.55 -30.29 -18.28
CA ALA A 22 8.55 -30.00 -19.32
C ALA A 22 8.01 -30.01 -20.78
N GLU A 23 8.33 -29.04 -21.65
CA GLU A 23 9.32 -27.96 -21.54
C GLU A 23 8.99 -26.71 -22.39
N THR A 24 9.58 -25.58 -22.00
CA THR A 24 9.73 -24.32 -22.78
C THR A 24 8.48 -23.62 -23.35
N LYS A 25 8.02 -22.57 -22.66
CA LYS A 25 7.46 -21.37 -23.34
C LYS A 25 8.03 -20.09 -22.73
N LYS A 26 8.79 -19.35 -23.54
CA LYS A 26 9.20 -17.97 -23.25
C LYS A 26 7.98 -17.07 -23.43
N ALA A 27 7.22 -16.84 -22.36
CA ALA A 27 6.06 -15.97 -22.37
C ALA A 27 6.45 -14.54 -21.99
N THR A 28 6.33 -13.61 -22.94
CA THR A 28 6.20 -12.18 -22.66
C THR A 28 5.00 -12.00 -21.73
N SER A 29 5.23 -11.50 -20.52
CA SER A 29 4.14 -11.21 -19.58
C SER A 29 3.42 -9.93 -20.02
N THR A 30 2.29 -10.10 -20.69
CA THR A 30 1.24 -9.08 -20.74
C THR A 30 0.78 -8.87 -19.30
N GLN A 31 1.21 -7.77 -18.66
CA GLN A 31 0.74 -7.45 -17.33
C GLN A 31 -0.75 -7.04 -17.41
N ASN A 32 -1.61 -7.90 -16.86
CA ASN A 32 -2.93 -7.48 -16.43
C ASN A 32 -2.74 -6.40 -15.37
N VAL A 33 -3.25 -5.19 -15.65
CA VAL A 33 -3.26 -4.10 -14.68
C VAL A 33 -4.26 -4.44 -13.57
N SER A 34 -3.78 -5.13 -12.54
CA SER A 34 -4.46 -5.16 -11.25
C SER A 34 -4.37 -3.77 -10.65
N VAL A 35 -5.51 -3.16 -10.34
CA VAL A 35 -5.59 -1.82 -9.72
C VAL A 35 -5.23 -1.92 -8.23
N THR A 36 -3.94 -2.18 -7.99
CA THR A 36 -3.27 -2.23 -6.69
C THR A 36 -1.82 -1.83 -6.91
N ASP A 37 -1.60 -0.65 -7.50
CA ASP A 37 -0.27 -0.09 -7.75
C ASP A 37 0.27 0.51 -6.44
N SER A 38 0.56 -0.38 -5.50
CA SER A 38 1.31 -0.07 -4.29
C SER A 38 2.71 0.32 -4.72
N LEU A 39 3.05 1.61 -4.62
CA LEU A 39 4.41 2.09 -4.91
C LEU A 39 5.43 1.21 -4.18
N ASN A 40 6.29 0.55 -4.94
CA ASN A 40 7.38 -0.26 -4.38
C ASN A 40 8.49 0.67 -3.88
N LEU A 41 8.28 1.24 -2.70
CA LEU A 41 9.18 2.20 -2.06
C LEU A 41 10.39 1.54 -1.37
N GLY A 42 10.57 0.22 -1.49
CA GLY A 42 11.65 -0.50 -0.81
C GLY A 42 11.51 -0.55 0.72
N ILE A 43 10.32 -0.24 1.26
CA ILE A 43 10.04 -0.29 2.69
C ILE A 43 9.85 -1.76 3.09
N GLU A 44 10.66 -2.24 4.01
CA GLU A 44 10.52 -3.56 4.62
C GLU A 44 9.78 -3.48 5.96
N LEU A 45 9.22 -4.60 6.43
CA LEU A 45 8.67 -4.71 7.79
C LEU A 45 9.80 -4.99 8.80
N ASN A 46 9.79 -4.31 9.94
CA ASN A 46 10.69 -4.56 11.06
C ASN A 46 10.50 -5.97 11.63
N ALA A 47 11.27 -6.94 11.15
CA ALA A 47 11.14 -8.37 11.48
C ALA A 47 9.68 -8.89 11.36
N GLY A 48 8.96 -8.43 10.32
CA GLY A 48 7.55 -8.76 10.09
C GLY A 48 6.53 -7.90 10.87
N GLN A 49 6.98 -6.91 11.64
CA GLN A 49 6.14 -5.93 12.34
C GLN A 49 6.18 -4.57 11.64
N LYS A 50 5.17 -3.73 11.90
CA LYS A 50 5.16 -2.33 11.45
C LYS A 50 6.15 -1.49 12.26
N TRP A 51 6.76 -0.51 11.62
CA TRP A 51 7.61 0.49 12.25
C TRP A 51 6.79 1.38 13.18
N LYS A 52 7.30 1.62 14.39
CA LYS A 52 6.68 2.59 15.30
C LYS A 52 7.10 4.00 14.90
N VAL A 53 6.12 4.86 14.63
CA VAL A 53 6.37 6.30 14.54
C VAL A 53 6.34 6.91 15.95
N ASN A 54 7.13 7.96 16.19
CA ASN A 54 7.13 8.62 17.48
C ASN A 54 5.75 9.25 17.79
N GLU A 55 5.44 9.44 19.07
CA GLU A 55 4.11 9.89 19.47
C GLU A 55 3.82 11.34 19.04
N GLN A 56 4.88 12.13 18.83
CA GLN A 56 4.83 13.55 18.48
C GLN A 56 4.45 13.79 17.00
N MET A 57 4.76 12.85 16.10
CA MET A 57 4.37 12.93 14.68
C MET A 57 2.93 12.48 14.42
N ARG A 58 2.36 11.60 15.26
CA ARG A 58 1.02 11.02 15.05
C ARG A 58 -0.10 12.05 14.83
N PRO A 59 -0.20 13.17 15.59
CA PRO A 59 -1.22 14.19 15.33
C PRO A 59 -1.16 14.75 13.91
N PHE A 60 0.04 14.96 13.37
CA PHE A 60 0.21 15.50 12.02
C PHE A 60 -0.13 14.46 10.95
N ILE A 61 0.18 13.19 11.14
CA ILE A 61 -0.28 12.11 10.23
C ILE A 61 -1.81 12.12 10.14
N ILE A 62 -2.48 12.06 11.29
CA ILE A 62 -3.95 12.04 11.39
C ILE A 62 -4.56 13.31 10.78
N THR A 63 -3.97 14.48 11.01
CA THR A 63 -4.45 15.74 10.38
C THR A 63 -4.33 15.69 8.85
N SER A 64 -3.26 15.14 8.27
CA SER A 64 -3.15 15.05 6.81
C SER A 64 -4.14 14.06 6.19
N GLU A 65 -4.39 12.93 6.85
CA GLU A 65 -5.44 11.98 6.42
C GLU A 65 -6.83 12.63 6.50
N GLN A 66 -7.12 13.35 7.58
CA GLN A 66 -8.39 14.05 7.76
C GLN A 66 -8.62 15.15 6.71
N LEU A 67 -7.59 15.93 6.37
CA LEU A 67 -7.65 16.94 5.31
C LEU A 67 -8.03 16.33 3.95
N LEU A 68 -7.45 15.17 3.58
CA LEU A 68 -7.80 14.46 2.36
C LEU A 68 -9.25 13.92 2.39
N ILE A 69 -9.67 13.37 3.54
CA ILE A 69 -11.02 12.84 3.76
C ILE A 69 -12.08 13.94 3.68
N ASP A 70 -11.81 15.13 4.23
CA ASP A 70 -12.76 16.24 4.20
C ASP A 70 -12.81 16.93 2.83
N PHE A 71 -11.67 17.04 2.15
CA PHE A 71 -11.65 17.50 0.75
C PHE A 71 -12.51 16.61 -0.17
N GLN A 72 -12.45 15.29 0.00
CA GLN A 72 -13.28 14.35 -0.78
C GLN A 72 -14.79 14.51 -0.56
N LYS A 73 -15.22 15.17 0.53
CA LYS A 73 -16.63 15.47 0.81
C LYS A 73 -17.08 16.80 0.23
N ASP A 74 -16.15 17.72 -0.05
CA ASP A 74 -16.44 19.02 -0.65
C ASP A 74 -16.27 18.97 -2.17
N ALA A 75 -17.41 18.87 -2.87
CA ALA A 75 -17.45 18.86 -4.33
C ALA A 75 -16.91 20.16 -4.99
N ASN A 76 -16.72 21.24 -4.23
CA ASN A 76 -16.15 22.51 -4.70
C ASN A 76 -14.82 22.87 -4.00
N GLY A 77 -14.18 21.91 -3.31
CA GLY A 77 -12.98 22.16 -2.52
C GLY A 77 -11.83 22.73 -3.36
N ASP A 78 -11.16 23.77 -2.84
CA ASP A 78 -9.98 24.35 -3.47
C ASP A 78 -8.74 23.50 -3.15
N TYR A 79 -8.24 22.76 -4.15
CA TYR A 79 -7.08 21.90 -4.01
C TYR A 79 -5.78 22.67 -3.70
N LYS A 80 -5.74 24.00 -3.91
CA LYS A 80 -4.63 24.87 -3.51
C LYS A 80 -4.62 25.14 -2.01
N ILE A 81 -5.80 25.24 -1.38
CA ILE A 81 -5.91 25.31 0.08
C ILE A 81 -5.44 23.99 0.67
N LEU A 82 -5.98 22.85 0.20
CA LEU A 82 -5.53 21.51 0.60
C LEU A 82 -4.01 21.32 0.48
N ALA A 83 -3.41 21.70 -0.67
CA ALA A 83 -1.97 21.60 -0.87
C ALA A 83 -1.16 22.45 0.13
N THR A 84 -1.68 23.61 0.50
CA THR A 84 -1.04 24.52 1.46
C THR A 84 -1.11 23.92 2.87
N GLU A 85 -2.28 23.44 3.29
CA GLU A 85 -2.50 22.82 4.59
C GLU A 85 -1.69 21.52 4.76
N LEU A 86 -1.69 20.64 3.75
CA LEU A 86 -0.84 19.44 3.74
C LEU A 86 0.65 19.79 3.83
N LYS A 87 1.11 20.84 3.13
CA LYS A 87 2.50 21.29 3.20
C LYS A 87 2.88 21.85 4.57
N GLU A 88 2.03 22.68 5.17
CA GLU A 88 2.25 23.15 6.55
C GLU A 88 2.27 22.01 7.56
N ASN A 89 1.38 21.04 7.40
CA ASN A 89 1.27 19.90 8.28
C ASN A 89 2.47 18.94 8.13
N ASN A 90 2.95 18.75 6.91
CA ASN A 90 4.19 18.02 6.63
C ASN A 90 5.42 18.71 7.23
N ASN A 91 5.49 20.05 7.23
CA ASN A 91 6.56 20.78 7.93
C ASN A 91 6.53 20.51 9.44
N LYS A 92 5.34 20.49 10.05
CA LYS A 92 5.15 20.19 11.48
C LYS A 92 5.54 18.73 11.80
N LEU A 93 5.13 17.78 10.94
CA LEU A 93 5.52 16.37 10.99
C LEU A 93 7.04 16.23 10.99
N ILE A 94 7.75 16.82 10.02
CA ILE A 94 9.22 16.79 9.93
C ILE A 94 9.86 17.40 11.19
N ALA A 95 9.40 18.57 11.64
CA ALA A 95 9.93 19.25 12.81
C ALA A 95 9.70 18.48 14.13
N SER A 96 8.70 17.60 14.18
CA SER A 96 8.40 16.72 15.33
C SER A 96 9.14 15.37 15.29
N CYS A 97 9.96 15.10 14.27
CA CYS A 97 10.68 13.84 14.16
C CYS A 97 11.83 13.76 15.17
N THR A 98 11.78 12.74 16.05
CA THR A 98 12.84 12.40 17.01
C THR A 98 13.38 10.97 16.79
N MET A 99 12.90 10.29 15.75
CA MET A 99 13.30 8.94 15.35
C MET A 99 14.73 8.91 14.84
N LYS A 100 15.41 7.75 14.98
CA LYS A 100 16.78 7.50 14.51
C LYS A 100 16.95 6.04 14.09
N GLY A 101 17.93 5.77 13.23
CA GLY A 101 18.22 4.43 12.71
C GLY A 101 17.12 3.94 11.75
N GLU A 102 17.02 2.62 11.59
CA GLU A 102 16.21 1.97 10.54
C GLU A 102 14.74 2.46 10.46
N SER A 103 14.12 2.78 11.61
CA SER A 103 12.74 3.32 11.62
C SER A 103 12.61 4.71 11.00
N HIS A 104 13.65 5.54 11.14
CA HIS A 104 13.74 6.86 10.50
C HIS A 104 14.04 6.71 9.00
N ASP A 105 14.96 5.81 8.65
CA ASP A 105 15.33 5.55 7.25
C ASP A 105 14.14 4.97 6.46
N ALA A 106 13.41 4.01 7.05
CA ALA A 106 12.15 3.50 6.50
C ALA A 106 11.09 4.59 6.34
N LEU A 107 10.96 5.49 7.33
CA LEU A 107 10.02 6.60 7.23
C LEU A 107 10.41 7.60 6.12
N HIS A 108 11.70 7.79 5.86
CA HIS A 108 12.19 8.61 4.75
C HIS A 108 11.81 8.04 3.37
N LEU A 109 11.85 6.72 3.18
CA LEU A 109 11.41 6.06 1.95
C LEU A 109 9.92 6.32 1.64
N TRP A 110 9.08 6.45 2.68
CA TRP A 110 7.68 6.87 2.52
C TRP A 110 7.53 8.38 2.35
N LEU A 111 8.16 9.17 3.22
CA LEU A 111 7.91 10.59 3.34
C LEU A 111 8.44 11.38 2.13
N HIS A 112 9.57 10.98 1.55
CA HIS A 112 10.14 11.69 0.40
C HIS A 112 9.18 11.78 -0.81
N PRO A 113 8.66 10.67 -1.39
CA PRO A 113 7.68 10.75 -2.47
C PRO A 113 6.35 11.36 -2.02
N HIS A 114 5.97 11.23 -0.74
CA HIS A 114 4.78 11.92 -0.20
C HIS A 114 4.91 13.45 -0.30
N LEU A 115 6.07 14.00 0.05
CA LEU A 115 6.36 15.44 -0.07
C LEU A 115 6.37 15.91 -1.54
N GLU A 116 6.86 15.06 -2.45
CA GLU A 116 6.82 15.35 -3.89
C GLU A 116 5.37 15.45 -4.40
N LEU A 117 4.48 14.52 -4.02
CA LEU A 117 3.05 14.58 -4.36
C LEU A 117 2.36 15.86 -3.85
N VAL A 118 2.66 16.30 -2.63
CA VAL A 118 2.13 17.58 -2.13
C VAL A 118 2.70 18.78 -2.91
N SER A 119 3.96 18.70 -3.34
CA SER A 119 4.56 19.71 -4.22
C SER A 119 3.93 19.73 -5.61
N GLU A 120 3.61 18.56 -6.18
CA GLU A 120 2.86 18.42 -7.44
C GLU A 120 1.47 19.05 -7.31
N LEU A 121 0.72 18.76 -6.24
CA LEU A 121 -0.62 19.33 -6.00
C LEU A 121 -0.56 20.87 -5.93
N GLN A 122 0.44 21.40 -5.22
CA GLN A 122 0.67 22.84 -5.12
C GLN A 122 1.00 23.48 -6.50
N LYS A 123 1.59 22.73 -7.43
CA LYS A 123 1.96 23.17 -8.78
C LYS A 123 0.91 22.87 -9.86
N SER A 124 -0.04 21.96 -9.62
CA SER A 124 -1.08 21.57 -10.58
C SER A 124 -1.81 22.79 -11.17
N SER A 125 -2.12 22.76 -12.46
CA SER A 125 -2.85 23.86 -13.12
C SER A 125 -4.33 23.55 -13.34
N THR A 126 -4.76 22.31 -13.10
CA THR A 126 -6.12 21.83 -13.39
C THR A 126 -6.70 21.06 -12.20
N SER A 127 -8.02 20.98 -12.13
CA SER A 127 -8.70 20.18 -11.11
C SER A 127 -8.59 18.68 -11.41
N GLU A 128 -8.51 18.32 -12.70
CA GLU A 128 -8.34 16.96 -13.20
C GLU A 128 -6.99 16.36 -12.76
N ASP A 129 -5.89 17.10 -12.96
CA ASP A 129 -4.56 16.70 -12.47
C ASP A 129 -4.54 16.63 -10.93
N ALA A 130 -5.20 17.58 -10.27
CA ALA A 130 -5.27 17.62 -8.80
C ALA A 130 -5.99 16.38 -8.23
N VAL A 131 -7.10 15.93 -8.84
CA VAL A 131 -7.80 14.70 -8.45
C VAL A 131 -6.88 13.48 -8.55
N VAL A 132 -6.10 13.35 -9.63
CA VAL A 132 -5.13 12.25 -9.79
C VAL A 132 -4.02 12.30 -8.72
N ILE A 133 -3.53 13.49 -8.37
CA ILE A 133 -2.51 13.65 -7.32
C ILE A 133 -3.09 13.36 -5.93
N ILE A 134 -4.31 13.78 -5.64
CA ILE A 134 -5.03 13.49 -4.38
C ILE A 134 -5.26 11.98 -4.22
N ASP A 135 -5.62 11.28 -5.29
CA ASP A 135 -5.75 9.82 -5.31
C ASP A 135 -4.39 9.12 -5.03
N LYS A 136 -3.27 9.62 -5.58
CA LYS A 136 -1.92 9.17 -5.19
C LYS A 136 -1.59 9.47 -3.73
N LEU A 137 -1.98 10.62 -3.18
CA LEU A 137 -1.78 10.97 -1.76
C LEU A 137 -2.56 10.03 -0.83
N ASN A 138 -3.77 9.63 -1.21
CA ASN A 138 -4.54 8.61 -0.48
C ASN A 138 -3.84 7.24 -0.50
N ARG A 139 -3.33 6.80 -1.66
CA ARG A 139 -2.47 5.59 -1.74
C ARG A 139 -1.19 5.72 -0.91
N SER A 140 -0.60 6.90 -0.81
CA SER A 140 0.55 7.15 0.06
C SER A 140 0.23 6.89 1.53
N PHE A 141 -0.94 7.30 2.02
CA PHE A 141 -1.37 6.97 3.39
C PHE A 141 -1.78 5.50 3.58
N GLN A 142 -2.32 4.83 2.55
CA GLN A 142 -2.49 3.37 2.59
C GLN A 142 -1.15 2.64 2.73
N THR A 143 -0.12 3.08 2.01
CA THR A 143 1.25 2.58 2.16
C THR A 143 1.79 2.86 3.57
N PHE A 144 1.57 4.05 4.11
CA PHE A 144 1.91 4.36 5.51
C PHE A 144 1.25 3.35 6.47
N GLY A 145 -0.07 3.19 6.38
CA GLY A 145 -0.83 2.27 7.21
C GLY A 145 -0.43 0.79 7.07
N ASN A 146 0.20 0.39 5.97
CA ASN A 146 0.73 -0.97 5.80
C ASN A 146 2.05 -1.20 6.55
N TYR A 147 2.93 -0.19 6.61
CA TYR A 147 4.29 -0.32 7.15
C TYR A 147 4.52 0.35 8.51
N PHE A 148 3.63 1.23 8.97
CA PHE A 148 3.80 2.06 10.17
C PHE A 148 2.62 1.98 11.15
N GLN A 149 2.87 2.32 12.43
CA GLN A 149 1.91 2.40 13.53
C GLN A 149 2.34 3.36 14.66
#